data_AF-A0AAN8LPK1-F1
#
_entry.id   AF-A0AAN8LPK1-F1
#
_cell.length_a   1.000
_cell.length_b   1.000
_cell.length_c   1.000
_cell.angle_alpha   90.00
_cell.angle_beta   90.00
_cell.angle_gamma   90.00
#
_symmetry.space_group_name_H-M   'P 1'
#
loop_
_entity.id
_entity.type
_entity.pdbx_description
1 polymer ?
#
loop_
_entity_poly.entity_id
_entity_poly.type
_entity_poly.pdbx_seq_one_letter_code
_entity_poly.pdbx_strand_id
1 'polypeptide(L)'
;MKLVHPGWRSLRSQRLGRPSLKGWHVLDLTLCTELSTTIQDGGVSEALSNWHTHSLPTSGSSGHSRRPEKDFVALNREGVKSGLVTAKEHYQYRATHDRRRAAPARRGSHVPVPPRIPRDTTFGISTRPSTPICELLEHKYAQHWLEEQQAKERALEERQLNMPKLGRIQETRTTLLRKSRPMPESTPLWKLPRFQQVGPALDTFRDPYARKKAFSAHFSDSVAQTGQLGQAP
;
A
#
# COMPACT_ATOMS: atom_id res chain seq x y z
N MET A 1 68.57 29.20 -22.83
CA MET A 1 68.53 27.75 -23.17
C MET A 1 68.49 26.99 -21.85
N LYS A 2 67.57 26.08 -21.51
CA LYS A 2 66.87 24.99 -22.23
C LYS A 2 65.45 24.87 -21.64
N LEU A 3 64.40 25.02 -22.46
CA LEU A 3 63.60 23.97 -23.10
C LEU A 3 62.75 23.11 -22.15
N VAL A 4 61.44 23.31 -22.28
CA VAL A 4 60.30 22.56 -21.74
C VAL A 4 60.24 21.17 -22.40
N HIS A 5 59.91 20.13 -21.62
CA HIS A 5 59.41 18.86 -22.16
C HIS A 5 58.08 18.48 -21.51
N PRO A 6 56.97 18.36 -22.27
CA PRO A 6 55.75 17.74 -21.80
C PRO A 6 55.61 16.30 -22.32
N GLY A 7 55.04 15.44 -21.47
CA GLY A 7 54.03 14.44 -21.83
C GLY A 7 54.37 13.33 -22.85
N TRP A 8 54.45 12.10 -22.37
CA TRP A 8 54.21 10.91 -23.20
C TRP A 8 53.00 10.14 -22.65
N ARG A 9 51.84 10.31 -23.29
CA ARG A 9 50.73 9.35 -23.19
C ARG A 9 50.56 8.75 -24.58
N SER A 10 50.89 7.46 -24.73
CA SER A 10 50.83 6.73 -25.99
C SER A 10 49.40 6.74 -26.54
N LEU A 11 49.18 7.44 -27.64
CA LEU A 11 47.93 7.42 -28.41
C LEU A 11 47.96 6.19 -29.33
N ARG A 12 47.23 5.14 -28.96
CA ARG A 12 46.86 4.09 -29.92
C ARG A 12 45.99 4.74 -31.00
N SER A 13 46.50 4.80 -32.22
CA SER A 13 45.83 5.39 -33.38
C SER A 13 44.47 4.74 -33.61
N GLN A 14 43.39 5.53 -33.49
CA GLN A 14 42.05 5.12 -33.88
C GLN A 14 41.95 5.13 -35.41
N ARG A 15 41.70 3.97 -36.01
CA ARG A 15 41.44 3.87 -37.45
C ARG A 15 39.98 4.27 -37.71
N LEU A 16 39.77 5.27 -38.57
CA LEU A 16 38.43 5.69 -39.01
C LEU A 16 37.66 4.47 -39.55
N GLY A 17 36.43 4.29 -39.07
CA GLY A 17 35.55 3.19 -39.46
C GLY A 17 35.68 1.90 -38.64
N ARG A 18 36.54 1.84 -37.61
CA ARG A 18 36.59 0.70 -36.68
C ARG A 18 36.34 1.12 -35.24
N PRO A 19 35.56 0.34 -34.45
CA PRO A 19 35.35 0.63 -33.04
C PRO A 19 36.66 0.47 -32.26
N SER A 20 36.81 1.28 -31.20
CA SER A 20 38.00 1.26 -30.34
C SER A 20 38.16 -0.08 -29.63
N LEU A 21 39.25 -0.80 -29.93
CA LEU A 21 39.56 -2.10 -29.31
C LEU A 21 40.07 -1.87 -27.89
N LYS A 22 39.30 -2.33 -26.89
CA LYS A 22 39.64 -2.21 -25.46
C LYS A 22 40.60 -3.30 -24.94
N GLY A 23 41.17 -4.13 -25.81
CA GLY A 23 42.19 -5.12 -25.46
C GLY A 23 41.67 -6.36 -24.73
N TRP A 24 40.40 -6.72 -24.92
CA TRP A 24 39.82 -7.93 -24.32
C TRP A 24 40.05 -9.13 -25.24
N HIS A 25 40.47 -10.25 -24.67
CA HIS A 25 40.51 -11.54 -25.36
C HIS A 25 39.15 -12.21 -25.19
N VAL A 26 38.42 -12.41 -26.29
CA VAL A 26 37.19 -13.21 -26.31
C VAL A 26 37.59 -14.65 -26.58
N LEU A 27 37.16 -15.58 -25.72
CA LEU A 27 37.67 -16.95 -25.70
C LEU A 27 37.03 -17.89 -26.74
N ASP A 28 35.96 -17.50 -27.43
CA ASP A 28 35.35 -18.33 -28.49
C ASP A 28 34.41 -17.49 -29.39
N LEU A 29 34.42 -17.75 -30.70
CA LEU A 29 33.56 -17.08 -31.69
C LEU A 29 32.19 -17.75 -31.86
N THR A 30 31.94 -18.87 -31.19
CA THR A 30 30.71 -19.68 -31.37
C THR A 30 29.60 -19.41 -30.35
N LEU A 31 29.86 -18.59 -29.32
CA LEU A 31 28.88 -18.22 -28.30
C LEU A 31 28.08 -16.98 -28.70
N CYS A 32 26.76 -17.13 -28.82
CA CYS A 32 25.84 -15.99 -28.87
C CYS A 32 25.96 -15.16 -27.58
N THR A 33 26.12 -13.85 -27.72
CA THR A 33 26.34 -12.90 -26.60
C THR A 33 25.06 -12.53 -25.86
N GLU A 34 23.91 -13.01 -26.33
CA GLU A 34 22.61 -12.78 -25.73
C GLU A 34 22.29 -13.88 -24.69
N LEU A 35 21.77 -13.46 -23.54
CA LEU A 35 21.23 -14.39 -22.54
C LEU A 35 19.99 -15.09 -23.13
N SER A 36 20.08 -16.40 -23.37
CA SER A 36 18.91 -17.25 -23.59
C SER A 36 18.21 -17.48 -22.25
N THR A 37 17.04 -16.86 -22.05
CA THR A 37 16.12 -17.23 -20.96
C THR A 37 15.36 -18.48 -21.36
N THR A 38 15.99 -19.65 -21.21
CA THR A 38 15.28 -20.91 -21.23
C THR A 38 14.58 -21.06 -19.87
N ILE A 39 13.32 -20.61 -19.79
CA ILE A 39 12.52 -20.78 -18.58
C ILE A 39 11.96 -22.20 -18.60
N GLN A 40 12.32 -23.00 -17.60
CA GLN A 40 11.77 -24.35 -17.41
C GLN A 40 10.43 -24.26 -16.67
N ASP A 41 9.39 -23.78 -17.35
CA ASP A 41 8.05 -23.62 -16.76
C ASP A 41 7.18 -24.89 -16.84
N GLY A 42 7.77 -26.07 -17.11
CA GLY A 42 7.02 -27.33 -17.12
C GLY A 42 6.01 -27.52 -18.27
N GLY A 43 5.76 -26.45 -19.03
CA GLY A 43 4.80 -26.41 -20.12
C GLY A 43 3.34 -26.45 -19.67
N VAL A 44 2.45 -26.51 -20.67
CA VAL A 44 1.00 -26.47 -20.48
C VAL A 44 0.48 -27.64 -19.64
N SER A 45 1.11 -28.80 -19.70
CA SER A 45 0.72 -29.97 -18.92
C SER A 45 0.89 -29.74 -17.42
N GLU A 46 1.99 -29.12 -16.99
CA GLU A 46 2.24 -28.84 -15.58
C GLU A 46 1.31 -27.72 -15.06
N ALA A 47 1.01 -26.73 -15.91
CA ALA A 47 0.04 -25.68 -15.60
C ALA A 47 -1.38 -26.21 -15.38
N LEU A 48 -1.80 -27.23 -16.13
CA LEU A 48 -3.13 -27.86 -15.99
C LEU A 48 -3.19 -28.90 -14.87
N SER A 49 -2.08 -29.58 -14.56
CA SER A 49 -2.07 -30.63 -13.52
C SER A 49 -1.94 -30.08 -12.10
N ASN A 50 -1.37 -28.88 -11.92
CA ASN A 50 -1.03 -28.33 -10.61
C ASN A 50 -2.04 -27.30 -10.08
N TRP A 51 -3.35 -27.48 -10.32
CA TRP A 51 -4.38 -26.72 -9.60
C TRP A 51 -4.30 -27.03 -8.10
N HIS A 52 -3.45 -26.28 -7.41
CA HIS A 52 -3.44 -26.22 -5.96
C HIS A 52 -4.72 -25.54 -5.53
N THR A 53 -5.77 -26.33 -5.35
CA THR A 53 -6.89 -25.89 -4.52
C THR A 53 -6.30 -25.64 -3.13
N HIS A 54 -6.29 -24.38 -2.70
CA HIS A 54 -6.06 -24.09 -1.30
C HIS A 54 -7.16 -24.81 -0.53
N SER A 55 -6.84 -26.00 -0.01
CA SER A 55 -7.70 -26.65 0.96
C SER A 55 -7.75 -25.70 2.15
N LEU A 56 -8.87 -25.00 2.28
CA LEU A 56 -9.31 -24.47 3.56
C LEU A 56 -9.11 -25.59 4.57
N PRO A 57 -8.47 -25.34 5.73
CA PRO A 57 -8.21 -26.39 6.69
C PRO A 57 -9.55 -26.94 7.17
N THR A 58 -9.99 -28.01 6.52
CA THR A 58 -11.06 -28.87 7.00
C THR A 58 -10.61 -29.34 8.36
N SER A 59 -11.27 -28.80 9.38
CA SER A 59 -11.27 -29.30 10.75
C SER A 59 -11.45 -30.82 10.71
N GLY A 60 -10.36 -31.59 10.82
CA GLY A 60 -10.51 -33.04 10.96
C GLY A 60 -9.36 -33.95 10.54
N SER A 61 -8.28 -33.50 9.88
CA SER A 61 -7.22 -34.45 9.51
C SER A 61 -5.80 -33.89 9.62
N SER A 62 -4.95 -34.68 10.27
CA SER A 62 -3.53 -34.48 10.65
C SER A 62 -3.28 -33.56 11.85
N GLY A 63 -2.98 -34.19 12.99
CA GLY A 63 -2.62 -33.58 14.27
C GLY A 63 -1.24 -32.90 14.29
N HIS A 64 -0.92 -32.07 13.29
CA HIS A 64 0.09 -31.05 13.49
C HIS A 64 -0.60 -29.88 14.20
N SER A 65 -0.46 -29.82 15.52
CA SER A 65 -0.73 -28.61 16.29
C SER A 65 0.02 -27.46 15.62
N ARG A 66 -0.64 -26.72 14.74
CA ARG A 66 -0.09 -25.51 14.12
C ARG A 66 0.24 -24.58 15.28
N ARG A 67 1.52 -24.54 15.60
CA ARG A 67 2.09 -23.66 16.60
C ARG A 67 1.53 -22.26 16.31
N PRO A 68 0.91 -21.60 17.30
CA PRO A 68 0.32 -20.29 17.05
C PRO A 68 1.38 -19.36 16.47
N GLU A 69 0.96 -18.51 15.54
CA GLU A 69 1.86 -17.57 14.88
C GLU A 69 2.57 -16.68 15.92
N LYS A 70 3.84 -16.35 15.66
CA LYS A 70 4.60 -15.43 16.53
C LYS A 70 3.92 -14.05 16.55
N ASP A 71 3.84 -13.45 17.73
CA ASP A 71 3.31 -12.11 17.89
C ASP A 71 4.43 -11.07 17.71
N PHE A 72 4.68 -10.68 16.47
CA PHE A 72 5.72 -9.70 16.15
C PHE A 72 5.49 -8.32 16.77
N VAL A 73 4.24 -7.92 17.02
CA VAL A 73 3.93 -6.62 17.64
C VAL A 73 4.38 -6.63 19.09
N ALA A 74 4.02 -7.69 19.82
CA ALA A 74 4.43 -7.83 21.20
C ALA A 74 5.94 -8.06 21.33
N LEU A 75 6.56 -8.85 20.44
CA LEU A 75 8.02 -9.03 20.41
C LEU A 75 8.75 -7.70 20.19
N ASN A 76 8.29 -6.89 19.23
CA ASN A 76 8.91 -5.58 18.97
C ASN A 76 8.74 -4.63 20.15
N ARG A 77 7.58 -4.65 20.81
CA ARG A 77 7.33 -3.84 22.00
C ARG A 77 8.29 -4.19 23.14
N GLU A 78 8.53 -5.48 23.40
CA GLU A 78 9.48 -5.90 24.44
C GLU A 78 10.94 -5.70 24.01
N GLY A 79 11.26 -5.80 22.71
CA GLY A 79 12.55 -5.41 22.15
C GLY A 79 12.87 -3.94 22.38
N VAL A 80 11.89 -3.04 22.17
CA VAL A 80 12.06 -1.61 22.46
C VAL A 80 12.22 -1.36 23.96
N LYS A 81 11.44 -2.05 24.82
CA LYS A 81 11.58 -1.94 26.29
C LYS A 81 12.94 -2.41 26.82
N SER A 82 13.56 -3.38 26.15
CA SER A 82 14.91 -3.86 26.47
C SER A 82 16.02 -2.98 25.89
N GLY A 83 15.67 -1.88 25.22
CA GLY A 83 16.63 -0.90 24.69
C GLY A 83 17.19 -1.27 23.31
N LEU A 84 16.57 -2.19 22.57
CA LEU A 84 17.00 -2.54 21.22
C LEU A 84 16.51 -1.50 20.21
N VAL A 85 17.45 -0.88 19.50
CA VAL A 85 17.19 0.22 18.55
C VAL A 85 17.54 -0.20 17.12
N THR A 86 18.38 -1.21 16.94
CA THR A 86 18.86 -1.65 15.62
C THR A 86 18.02 -2.81 15.07
N ALA A 87 17.78 -2.84 13.76
CA ALA A 87 17.04 -3.93 13.11
C ALA A 87 17.67 -5.33 13.33
N LYS A 88 19.01 -5.40 13.37
CA LYS A 88 19.75 -6.64 13.64
C LYS A 88 19.48 -7.17 15.05
N GLU A 89 19.42 -6.27 16.04
CA GLU A 89 19.10 -6.62 17.43
C GLU A 89 17.66 -7.15 17.51
N HIS A 90 16.70 -6.49 16.86
CA HIS A 90 15.32 -6.97 16.80
C HIS A 90 15.20 -8.33 16.11
N TYR A 91 15.99 -8.59 15.08
CA TYR A 91 16.05 -9.90 14.43
C TYR A 91 16.54 -10.99 15.39
N GLN A 92 17.66 -10.75 16.09
CA GLN A 92 18.19 -11.66 17.10
C GLN A 92 17.21 -11.86 18.26
N TYR A 93 16.55 -10.79 18.70
CA TYR A 93 15.56 -10.83 19.77
C TYR A 93 14.35 -11.72 19.41
N ARG A 94 13.85 -11.62 18.17
CA ARG A 94 12.75 -12.49 17.68
C ARG A 94 13.17 -13.94 17.47
N ALA A 95 14.46 -14.20 17.28
CA ALA A 95 15.01 -15.54 17.17
C ALA A 95 15.11 -16.21 18.55
N THR A 96 15.52 -15.46 19.58
CA THR A 96 15.69 -15.98 20.95
C THR A 96 14.42 -15.97 21.79
N HIS A 97 13.48 -15.06 21.54
CA HIS A 97 12.23 -14.94 22.29
C HIS A 97 11.05 -15.52 21.51
N ASP A 98 10.37 -16.52 22.08
CA ASP A 98 9.20 -17.17 21.48
C ASP A 98 7.91 -16.66 22.14
N ARG A 99 7.39 -15.54 21.64
CA ARG A 99 6.08 -15.00 22.02
C ARG A 99 5.09 -15.22 20.90
N ARG A 100 3.99 -15.93 21.20
CA ARG A 100 2.99 -16.33 20.21
C ARG A 100 1.66 -15.69 20.49
N ARG A 101 0.88 -15.46 19.43
CA ARG A 101 -0.49 -14.99 19.53
C ARG A 101 -1.30 -16.04 20.27
N ALA A 102 -2.05 -15.63 21.29
CA ALA A 102 -3.07 -16.50 21.84
C ALA A 102 -3.98 -16.93 20.70
N ALA A 103 -4.29 -18.23 20.63
CA ALA A 103 -5.37 -18.66 19.76
C ALA A 103 -6.59 -17.79 20.10
N PRO A 104 -7.32 -17.27 19.10
CA PRO A 104 -8.50 -16.48 19.37
C PRO A 104 -9.35 -17.29 20.35
N ALA A 105 -9.61 -16.73 21.53
CA ALA A 105 -10.48 -17.37 22.50
C ALA A 105 -11.76 -17.67 21.73
N ARG A 106 -12.05 -18.96 21.53
CA ARG A 106 -13.28 -19.38 20.88
C ARG A 106 -14.42 -18.95 21.80
N ARG A 107 -14.85 -17.69 21.69
CA ARG A 107 -16.10 -17.25 22.30
C ARG A 107 -17.18 -18.13 21.69
N GLY A 108 -17.64 -19.11 22.46
CA GLY A 108 -18.84 -19.90 22.16
C GLY A 108 -18.78 -20.82 20.95
N SER A 109 -17.63 -21.34 20.52
CA SER A 109 -17.63 -22.44 19.54
C SER A 109 -17.98 -23.74 20.26
N HIS A 110 -19.25 -23.91 20.62
CA HIS A 110 -19.88 -25.20 20.47
C HIS A 110 -19.71 -25.52 18.99
N VAL A 111 -18.71 -26.32 18.62
CA VAL A 111 -18.78 -27.02 17.35
C VAL A 111 -19.94 -27.99 17.55
N PRO A 112 -21.11 -27.80 16.93
CA PRO A 112 -22.16 -28.79 17.04
C PRO A 112 -21.55 -30.06 16.45
N VAL A 113 -21.60 -31.16 17.20
CA VAL A 113 -21.36 -32.47 16.60
C VAL A 113 -22.27 -32.55 15.38
N PRO A 114 -21.75 -32.82 14.16
CA PRO A 114 -22.61 -32.89 12.99
C PRO A 114 -23.69 -33.93 13.28
N PRO A 115 -24.98 -33.58 13.18
CA PRO A 115 -26.05 -34.51 13.48
C PRO A 115 -25.88 -35.75 12.61
N ARG A 116 -25.99 -36.94 13.21
CA ARG A 116 -26.00 -38.19 12.46
C ARG A 116 -27.28 -38.22 11.64
N ILE A 117 -27.16 -37.90 10.35
CA ILE A 117 -28.28 -37.90 9.41
C ILE A 117 -28.65 -39.37 9.11
N PRO A 118 -29.90 -39.81 9.38
CA PRO A 118 -30.38 -41.14 9.02
C PRO A 118 -30.25 -41.40 7.51
N ARG A 119 -30.08 -42.66 7.11
CA ARG A 119 -29.89 -43.02 5.68
C ARG A 119 -31.13 -42.76 4.81
N ASP A 120 -32.29 -42.61 5.44
CA ASP A 120 -33.58 -42.40 4.75
C ASP A 120 -33.99 -40.92 4.66
N THR A 121 -33.08 -39.97 4.96
CA THR A 121 -33.41 -38.55 4.81
C THR A 121 -33.29 -38.10 3.36
N THR A 122 -34.36 -37.54 2.81
CA THR A 122 -34.31 -36.80 1.55
C THR A 122 -33.75 -35.40 1.80
N PHE A 123 -32.64 -35.04 1.15
CA PHE A 123 -32.14 -33.67 1.15
C PHE A 123 -33.04 -32.79 0.27
N GLY A 124 -34.09 -32.23 0.85
CA GLY A 124 -34.85 -31.15 0.24
C GLY A 124 -34.08 -29.83 0.33
N ILE A 125 -34.34 -28.90 -0.59
CA ILE A 125 -33.95 -27.50 -0.42
C ILE A 125 -34.73 -27.01 0.80
N SER A 126 -34.05 -26.79 1.93
CA SER A 126 -34.64 -26.09 3.07
C SER A 126 -35.27 -24.82 2.53
N THR A 127 -36.57 -24.64 2.72
CA THR A 127 -37.21 -23.35 2.49
C THR A 127 -36.48 -22.38 3.40
N ARG A 128 -35.58 -21.57 2.81
CA ARG A 128 -34.99 -20.44 3.50
C ARG A 128 -36.21 -19.68 4.03
N PRO A 129 -36.37 -19.51 5.35
CA PRO A 129 -37.47 -18.68 5.83
C PRO A 129 -37.30 -17.36 5.09
N SER A 130 -38.33 -16.96 4.33
CA SER A 130 -38.36 -15.63 3.75
C SER A 130 -38.06 -14.65 4.88
N THR A 131 -37.39 -13.53 4.56
CA THR A 131 -37.27 -12.41 5.51
C THR A 131 -38.60 -12.27 6.24
N PRO A 132 -38.65 -12.51 7.57
CA PRO A 132 -39.90 -12.72 8.27
C PRO A 132 -40.77 -11.49 8.02
N ILE A 133 -41.86 -11.69 7.28
CA ILE A 133 -42.66 -10.58 6.75
C ILE A 133 -43.21 -9.69 7.86
N CYS A 134 -43.45 -10.27 9.03
CA CYS A 134 -43.79 -9.57 10.26
C CYS A 134 -42.73 -8.52 10.65
N GLU A 135 -41.43 -8.82 10.59
CA GLU A 135 -40.39 -7.83 10.90
C GLU A 135 -40.31 -6.68 9.90
N LEU A 136 -40.63 -6.96 8.63
CA LEU A 136 -40.74 -5.93 7.59
C LEU A 136 -41.96 -5.03 7.83
N LEU A 137 -43.12 -5.62 8.13
CA LEU A 137 -44.36 -4.89 8.43
C LEU A 137 -44.24 -4.07 9.74
N GLU A 138 -43.53 -4.60 10.73
CA GLU A 138 -43.25 -3.94 12.01
C GLU A 138 -42.10 -2.91 11.92
N HIS A 139 -41.52 -2.70 10.74
CA HIS A 139 -40.42 -1.75 10.50
C HIS A 139 -39.16 -1.98 11.37
N LYS A 140 -38.95 -3.22 11.85
CA LYS A 140 -37.84 -3.56 12.75
C LYS A 140 -36.47 -3.27 12.15
N TYR A 141 -36.31 -3.47 10.85
CA TYR A 141 -35.04 -3.17 10.15
C TYR A 141 -34.69 -1.69 10.17
N ALA A 142 -35.69 -0.80 10.05
CA ALA A 142 -35.47 0.64 10.14
C ALA A 142 -35.09 1.05 11.58
N GLN A 143 -35.73 0.43 12.58
CA GLN A 143 -35.41 0.63 13.99
C GLN A 143 -33.98 0.17 14.31
N HIS A 144 -33.60 -1.04 13.91
CA HIS A 144 -32.25 -1.56 14.08
C HIS A 144 -31.20 -0.68 13.41
N TRP A 145 -31.47 -0.19 12.20
CA TRP A 145 -30.56 0.73 11.53
C TRP A 145 -30.36 2.02 12.33
N LEU A 146 -31.44 2.59 12.89
CA LEU A 146 -31.36 3.81 13.69
C LEU A 146 -30.58 3.57 15.00
N GLU A 147 -30.83 2.44 15.67
CA GLU A 147 -30.09 2.01 16.85
C GLU A 147 -28.60 1.84 16.56
N GLU A 148 -28.25 1.25 15.41
CA GLU A 148 -26.86 1.13 14.95
C GLU A 148 -26.22 2.49 14.70
N GLN A 149 -26.93 3.44 14.08
CA GLN A 149 -26.40 4.79 13.87
C GLN A 149 -26.15 5.49 15.22
N GLN A 150 -27.11 5.44 16.13
CA GLN A 150 -26.96 6.01 17.47
C GLN A 150 -25.85 5.34 18.28
N ALA A 151 -25.67 4.03 18.15
CA ALA A 151 -24.57 3.32 18.79
C ALA A 151 -23.21 3.73 18.20
N LYS A 152 -23.12 3.92 16.88
CA LYS A 152 -21.90 4.42 16.21
C LYS A 152 -21.55 5.83 16.66
N GLU A 153 -22.54 6.70 16.75
CA GLU A 153 -22.35 8.08 17.21
C GLU A 153 -21.88 8.13 18.66
N ARG A 154 -22.56 7.42 19.57
CA ARG A 154 -22.12 7.32 20.97
C ARG A 154 -20.71 6.76 21.10
N ALA A 155 -20.36 5.72 20.35
CA ALA A 155 -19.01 5.17 20.36
C ALA A 155 -17.96 6.17 19.84
N LEU A 156 -18.32 7.02 18.87
CA LEU A 156 -17.45 8.08 18.37
C LEU A 156 -17.28 9.19 19.42
N GLU A 157 -18.35 9.63 20.06
CA GLU A 157 -18.31 10.62 21.13
C GLU A 157 -17.49 10.12 22.32
N GLU A 158 -17.72 8.89 22.77
CA GLU A 158 -16.93 8.25 23.83
C GLU A 158 -15.45 8.20 23.44
N ARG A 159 -15.13 7.88 22.19
CA ARG A 159 -13.73 7.94 21.71
C ARG A 159 -13.18 9.35 21.78
N GLN A 160 -13.92 10.37 21.35
CA GLN A 160 -13.47 11.75 21.39
C GLN A 160 -13.28 12.27 22.82
N LEU A 161 -14.19 11.92 23.74
CA LEU A 161 -14.09 12.27 25.16
C LEU A 161 -12.93 11.55 25.85
N ASN A 162 -12.72 10.26 25.52
CA ASN A 162 -11.63 9.45 26.05
C ASN A 162 -10.31 9.62 25.29
N MET A 163 -10.26 10.43 24.23
CA MET A 163 -8.99 10.79 23.63
C MET A 163 -8.20 11.55 24.69
N PRO A 164 -7.02 11.06 25.11
CA PRO A 164 -6.18 11.84 25.99
C PRO A 164 -5.93 13.17 25.29
N LYS A 165 -6.32 14.27 25.92
CA LYS A 165 -5.92 15.61 25.49
C LYS A 165 -4.39 15.62 25.61
N LEU A 166 -3.69 15.21 24.55
CA LEU A 166 -2.26 15.42 24.46
C LEU A 166 -2.10 16.91 24.72
N GLY A 167 -1.45 17.26 25.84
CA GLY A 167 -1.09 18.64 26.11
C GLY A 167 -0.42 19.22 24.88
N ARG A 168 -0.49 20.55 24.68
CA ARG A 168 0.10 21.22 23.52
C ARG A 168 1.46 20.61 23.21
N ILE A 169 1.55 19.84 22.13
CA ILE A 169 2.81 19.22 21.70
C ILE A 169 3.76 20.39 21.51
N GLN A 170 4.82 20.44 22.32
CA GLN A 170 5.79 21.52 22.19
C GLN A 170 6.35 21.48 20.79
N GLU A 171 6.15 22.56 20.06
CA GLU A 171 6.60 22.65 18.69
C GLU A 171 8.12 22.67 18.68
N THR A 172 8.73 21.66 18.06
CA THR A 172 10.17 21.64 17.84
C THR A 172 10.52 22.70 16.79
N ARG A 173 11.75 23.20 16.78
CA ARG A 173 12.24 24.13 15.74
C ARG A 173 11.89 23.66 14.31
N THR A 174 11.92 22.36 14.06
CA THR A 174 11.54 21.76 12.77
C THR A 174 10.05 21.89 12.44
N THR A 175 9.14 21.76 13.42
CA THR A 175 7.70 21.94 13.19
C THR A 175 7.38 23.42 12.97
N LEU A 176 8.03 24.31 13.72
CA LEU A 176 7.93 25.75 13.48
C LEU A 176 8.38 26.13 12.07
N LEU A 177 9.53 25.61 11.61
CA LEU A 177 10.03 25.87 10.25
C LEU A 177 9.14 25.29 9.14
N ARG A 178 8.45 24.17 9.41
CA ARG A 178 7.46 23.62 8.46
C ARG A 178 6.20 24.49 8.37
N LYS A 179 5.77 25.07 9.49
CA LYS A 179 4.62 25.98 9.54
C LYS A 179 4.94 27.37 9.01
N SER A 180 6.16 27.85 9.24
CA SER A 180 6.64 29.16 8.79
C SER A 180 7.02 29.19 7.31
N ARG A 181 6.62 28.19 6.52
CA ARG A 181 6.80 28.26 5.07
C ARG A 181 6.01 29.49 4.61
N PRO A 182 6.69 30.53 4.09
CA PRO A 182 5.97 31.67 3.54
C PRO A 182 5.05 31.12 2.46
N MET A 183 3.77 31.50 2.53
CA MET A 183 2.85 31.21 1.44
C MET A 183 3.54 31.70 0.16
N PRO A 184 3.75 30.85 -0.86
CA PRO A 184 4.39 31.30 -2.08
C PRO A 184 3.57 32.49 -2.58
N GLU A 185 4.22 33.65 -2.65
CA GLU A 185 3.64 34.83 -3.27
C GLU A 185 3.11 34.40 -4.63
N SER A 186 1.86 34.74 -4.94
CA SER A 186 1.21 34.25 -6.15
C SER A 186 1.88 34.90 -7.37
N THR A 187 3.03 34.36 -7.77
CA THR A 187 3.70 34.78 -8.98
C THR A 187 2.79 34.38 -10.12
N PRO A 188 2.35 35.33 -10.97
CA PRO A 188 1.55 34.96 -12.12
C PRO A 188 2.31 33.92 -12.93
N LEU A 189 1.59 32.91 -13.42
CA LEU A 189 2.15 31.92 -14.35
C LEU A 189 2.92 32.67 -15.44
N TRP A 190 4.15 32.25 -15.74
CA TRP A 190 4.96 32.91 -16.75
C TRP A 190 4.18 32.97 -18.07
N LYS A 191 4.01 34.18 -18.59
CA LYS A 191 3.37 34.48 -19.87
C LYS A 191 4.32 35.31 -20.71
N LEU A 192 4.40 35.00 -22.00
CA LEU A 192 5.09 35.85 -22.96
C LEU A 192 4.50 37.27 -22.91
N PRO A 193 5.32 38.35 -23.00
CA PRO A 193 4.82 39.72 -22.90
C PRO A 193 3.67 40.05 -23.86
N ARG A 194 3.72 39.52 -25.09
CA ARG A 194 2.66 39.71 -26.10
C ARG A 194 1.32 39.04 -25.74
N PHE A 195 1.31 38.07 -24.83
CA PHE A 195 0.11 37.35 -24.39
C PHE A 195 -0.38 37.78 -23.00
N GLN A 196 0.22 38.80 -22.38
CA GLN A 196 -0.28 39.32 -21.10
C GLN A 196 -1.63 40.04 -21.26
N GLN A 197 -1.84 40.69 -22.41
CA GLN A 197 -3.06 41.47 -22.72
C GLN A 197 -4.15 40.63 -23.41
N VAL A 198 -3.83 39.40 -23.83
CA VAL A 198 -4.77 38.54 -24.57
C VAL A 198 -5.56 37.69 -23.58
N GLY A 199 -6.88 37.88 -23.58
CA GLY A 199 -7.81 37.08 -22.78
C GLY A 199 -8.01 35.66 -23.34
N PRO A 200 -8.68 34.78 -22.58
CA PRO A 200 -9.06 33.46 -23.09
C PRO A 200 -9.98 33.61 -24.31
N ALA A 201 -9.62 32.93 -25.40
CA ALA A 201 -10.39 32.98 -26.66
C ALA A 201 -11.71 32.18 -26.58
N LEU A 202 -11.78 31.22 -25.65
CA LEU A 202 -12.93 30.35 -25.45
C LEU A 202 -13.28 30.27 -23.96
N ASP A 203 -14.56 30.42 -23.65
CA ASP A 203 -15.13 30.05 -22.35
C ASP A 203 -15.94 28.77 -22.53
N THR A 204 -15.41 27.65 -22.05
CA THR A 204 -16.05 26.33 -22.16
C THR A 204 -17.06 26.08 -21.03
N PHE A 205 -17.19 27.00 -20.08
CA PHE A 205 -18.13 26.84 -18.98
C PHE A 205 -19.53 27.25 -19.42
N ARG A 206 -20.52 26.42 -19.09
CA ARG A 206 -21.93 26.69 -19.39
C ARG A 206 -22.46 27.94 -18.70
N ASP A 207 -22.02 28.15 -17.44
CA ASP A 207 -22.42 29.28 -16.60
C ASP A 207 -21.23 29.86 -15.81
N PRO A 208 -21.25 31.16 -15.42
CA PRO A 208 -20.23 31.75 -14.57
C PRO A 208 -20.10 31.08 -13.19
N TYR A 209 -21.20 30.53 -12.68
CA TYR A 209 -21.21 29.76 -11.43
C TYR A 209 -20.48 28.42 -11.59
N ALA A 210 -20.70 27.72 -12.71
CA ALA A 210 -20.00 26.48 -13.03
C ALA A 210 -18.48 26.70 -13.13
N ARG A 211 -18.07 27.84 -13.71
CA ARG A 211 -16.67 28.27 -13.74
C ARG A 211 -16.09 28.43 -12.34
N LYS A 212 -16.73 29.21 -11.46
CA LYS A 212 -16.26 29.40 -10.07
C LYS A 212 -16.16 28.07 -9.32
N LYS A 213 -17.16 27.20 -9.47
CA LYS A 213 -17.21 25.87 -8.84
C LYS A 213 -16.09 24.95 -9.33
N ALA A 214 -15.80 24.96 -10.63
CA ALA A 214 -14.72 24.17 -11.20
C ALA A 214 -13.35 24.65 -10.69
N PHE A 215 -13.12 25.97 -10.69
CA PHE A 215 -11.90 26.55 -10.12
C PHE A 215 -11.76 26.24 -8.63
N SER A 216 -12.83 26.38 -7.82
CA SER A 216 -12.76 26.06 -6.39
C SER A 216 -12.44 24.59 -6.14
N ALA A 217 -13.03 23.67 -6.91
CA ALA A 217 -12.74 22.24 -6.82
C ALA A 217 -11.28 21.95 -7.19
N HIS A 218 -10.80 22.55 -8.27
CA HIS A 218 -9.41 22.43 -8.71
C HIS A 218 -8.41 22.94 -7.66
N PHE A 219 -8.68 24.10 -7.03
CA PHE A 219 -7.83 24.61 -5.94
C PHE A 219 -7.87 23.77 -4.67
N SER A 220 -8.98 23.08 -4.39
CA SER A 220 -9.05 22.13 -3.27
C SER A 220 -8.32 20.81 -3.56
N ASP A 221 -8.15 20.45 -4.84
CA ASP A 221 -7.52 19.20 -5.27
C ASP A 221 -6.01 19.33 -5.55
N SER A 222 -5.50 20.56 -5.73
CA SER A 222 -4.08 20.83 -6.05
C SER A 222 -3.09 20.55 -4.90
N VAL A 223 -3.49 19.81 -3.86
CA VAL A 223 -2.72 19.50 -2.65
C VAL A 223 -1.40 18.76 -2.94
N ALA A 224 -1.28 18.11 -4.11
CA ALA A 224 -0.09 17.35 -4.50
C ALA A 224 0.95 18.11 -5.35
N GLN A 225 0.64 19.31 -5.86
CA GLN A 225 1.49 20.00 -6.84
C GLN A 225 1.83 21.43 -6.41
N THR A 226 3.10 21.79 -6.52
CA THR A 226 3.66 23.04 -5.98
C THR A 226 3.25 24.31 -6.76
N GLY A 227 2.52 24.18 -7.87
CA GLY A 227 2.03 25.30 -8.68
C GLY A 227 0.60 25.75 -8.37
N GLN A 228 0.30 27.03 -8.55
CA GLN A 228 -1.02 27.65 -8.33
C GLN A 228 -2.16 26.97 -9.11
N LEU A 229 -1.85 26.38 -10.27
CA LEU A 229 -2.78 25.64 -11.12
C LEU A 229 -2.46 24.14 -11.15
N GLY A 230 -1.81 23.59 -10.12
CA GLY A 230 -1.46 22.18 -10.09
C GLY A 230 -0.57 21.79 -11.26
N GLN A 231 0.47 22.59 -11.53
CA GLN A 231 1.50 22.30 -12.52
C GLN A 231 2.77 21.83 -11.80
N ALA A 232 3.40 20.79 -12.33
CA ALA A 232 4.74 20.37 -11.93
C ALA A 232 5.78 21.38 -12.47
N PRO A 233 6.90 21.61 -11.76
CA PRO A 233 7.99 22.46 -12.24
C PRO A 233 8.66 21.92 -13.50
#